data_AF-A0AB35FUW2-F1
#
_entry.id   AF-A0AB35FUW2-F1
#
_cell.length_a   1.000
_cell.length_b   1.000
_cell.length_c   1.000
_cell.angle_alpha   90.00
_cell.angle_beta   90.00
_cell.angle_gamma   90.00
#
_symmetry.space_group_name_H-M   'P 1'
#
loop_
_entity.id
_entity.type
_entity.pdbx_description
1 polymer ?
#
loop_
_entity_poly.entity_id
_entity_poly.type
_entity_poly.pdbx_seq_one_letter_code
_entity_poly.pdbx_strand_id
1 'polypeptide(L)' 'MAKKKTEEITEEVAEAVSNPRLVTLTKDGVSFTVASQIQVSAFLASGYEVEE' A
#
# COMPACT_ATOMS: atom_id res chain seq x y z
N MET A 1 1.02 23.19 -19.79
CA MET A 1 0.75 23.03 -18.35
C MET A 1 0.94 21.56 -18.01
N ALA A 2 2.12 21.15 -17.53
CA ALA A 2 2.44 19.72 -17.32
C ALA A 2 3.55 19.51 -16.28
N LYS A 3 3.67 20.39 -15.28
CA LYS A 3 4.73 20.28 -14.25
C LYS A 3 4.20 20.09 -12.83
N LYS A 4 2.94 20.44 -12.54
CA LYS A 4 2.39 20.38 -11.19
C LYS A 4 1.94 19.00 -10.71
N LYS A 5 1.70 18.04 -11.61
CA LYS A 5 1.14 16.73 -11.22
C LYS A 5 2.20 15.74 -10.72
N THR A 6 3.48 15.97 -11.03
CA THR A 6 4.56 15.05 -10.68
C THR A 6 5.06 15.24 -9.24
N GLU A 7 5.07 16.48 -8.74
CA GLU A 7 5.54 16.78 -7.38
C GLU A 7 4.59 16.21 -6.30
N GLU A 8 3.27 16.30 -6.49
CA GLU A 8 2.27 15.79 -5.55
C GLU A 8 2.32 14.26 -5.38
N ILE A 9 2.64 13.51 -6.46
CA ILE A 9 2.83 12.06 -6.41
C ILE A 9 4.12 11.69 -5.65
N THR A 10 5.11 12.58 -5.63
CA THR A 10 6.40 12.30 -5.00
C THR A 10 6.34 12.46 -3.48
N GLU A 11 5.51 13.40 -3.00
CA GLU A 11 5.35 13.65 -1.56
C GLU A 11 4.52 12.55 -0.88
N GLU A 12 3.44 12.06 -1.51
CA GLU A 12 2.63 10.94 -1.01
C GLU A 12 3.44 9.63 -0.93
N VAL A 13 4.33 9.39 -1.90
CA VAL A 13 5.26 8.23 -1.87
C VAL A 13 6.35 8.41 -0.81
N ALA A 14 6.86 9.62 -0.59
CA ALA A 14 7.87 9.89 0.43
C ALA A 14 7.31 9.72 1.86
N GLU A 15 6.05 10.09 2.09
CA GLU A 15 5.37 9.90 3.36
C GLU A 15 5.09 8.41 3.64
N ALA A 16 4.73 7.64 2.60
CA ALA A 16 4.57 6.18 2.66
C ALA A 16 5.89 5.41 2.93
N VAL A 17 7.03 5.94 2.47
CA VAL A 17 8.37 5.39 2.81
C VAL A 17 8.74 5.70 4.26
N SER A 18 8.32 6.85 4.78
CA SER A 18 8.65 7.32 6.13
C SER A 18 7.82 6.64 7.21
N ASN A 19 6.62 6.18 6.86
CA ASN A 19 5.72 5.45 7.75
C ASN A 19 5.22 4.19 7.03
N PRO A 20 5.97 3.07 7.07
CA PRO A 20 5.52 1.85 6.45
C PRO A 20 4.27 1.40 7.19
N ARG A 21 3.08 1.73 6.65
CA ARG A 21 1.82 1.18 7.13
C ARG A 21 1.90 -0.33 6.90
N LEU A 22 2.29 -1.03 7.95
CA LEU A 22 2.29 -2.47 8.02
C LEU A 22 0.83 -2.89 8.07
N VAL A 23 0.37 -3.51 6.99
CA VAL A 23 -1.00 -4.01 6.86
C VAL A 23 -0.94 -5.52 6.91
N THR A 24 -1.65 -6.13 7.84
CA THR A 24 -1.83 -7.57 7.87
C THR A 24 -2.94 -7.95 6.90
N LEU A 25 -2.62 -8.87 5.99
CA LEU A 25 -3.54 -9.38 4.99
C LEU A 25 -3.77 -10.87 5.23
N THR A 26 -5.03 -11.28 5.13
CA THR A 26 -5.46 -12.67 5.34
C THR A 26 -6.24 -13.17 4.13
N LYS A 27 -5.96 -14.40 3.71
CA LYS A 27 -6.76 -15.16 2.74
C LYS A 27 -6.53 -16.65 2.89
N ASP A 28 -7.59 -17.44 2.83
CA ASP A 28 -7.52 -18.92 2.89
C ASP A 28 -6.74 -19.44 4.12
N GLY A 29 -6.84 -18.74 5.26
CA GLY A 29 -6.14 -19.09 6.50
C GLY A 29 -4.65 -18.75 6.54
N VAL A 30 -4.13 -18.04 5.53
CA VAL A 30 -2.75 -17.53 5.51
C VAL A 30 -2.77 -16.03 5.77
N SER A 31 -2.04 -15.61 6.80
CA SER A 31 -1.89 -14.21 7.21
C SER A 31 -0.44 -13.75 7.06
N PHE A 32 -0.21 -12.57 6.48
CA PHE A 32 1.12 -11.96 6.38
C PHE A 32 1.06 -10.44 6.42
N THR A 33 2.14 -9.81 6.86
CA THR A 33 2.24 -8.35 6.99
C THR A 33 2.98 -7.76 5.78
N VAL A 34 2.37 -6.75 5.16
CA VAL A 34 2.90 -6.04 3.99
C VAL A 34 3.18 -4.59 4.36
N ALA A 35 4.40 -4.13 4.08
CA ALA A 35 4.81 -2.74 4.30
C ALA A 35 4.55 -1.82 3.10
N SER A 36 4.44 -2.38 1.89
CA SER A 36 4.28 -1.61 0.66
C SER A 36 2.81 -1.42 0.30
N GLN A 37 2.32 -0.19 0.28
CA GLN A 37 0.94 0.12 -0.12
C GLN A 37 0.59 -0.37 -1.53
N ILE A 38 1.55 -0.31 -2.47
CA ILE A 38 1.34 -0.83 -3.84
C ILE A 38 1.08 -2.33 -3.80
N GLN A 39 1.82 -3.07 -2.97
CA GLN A 39 1.60 -4.51 -2.80
C GLN A 39 0.27 -4.79 -2.11
N VAL A 40 -0.08 -4.03 -1.06
CA VAL A 40 -1.39 -4.15 -0.38
C VAL A 40 -2.54 -4.05 -1.36
N SER A 41 -2.53 -3.05 -2.26
CA SER A 41 -3.57 -2.91 -3.29
C SER A 41 -3.64 -4.11 -4.25
N ALA A 42 -2.50 -4.67 -4.65
CA ALA A 42 -2.46 -5.84 -5.53
C ALA A 42 -3.04 -7.09 -4.86
N PHE A 43 -2.79 -7.28 -3.56
CA PHE A 43 -3.36 -8.39 -2.78
C PHE A 43 -4.87 -8.21 -2.55
N LEU A 44 -5.33 -7.00 -2.23
CA LEU A 44 -6.77 -6.70 -2.12
C LEU A 44 -7.51 -7.02 -3.42
N ALA A 45 -6.96 -6.61 -4.57
CA ALA A 45 -7.50 -6.94 -5.88
C ALA A 45 -7.49 -8.46 -6.17
N SER A 46 -6.58 -9.20 -5.53
CA SER A 46 -6.49 -10.66 -5.59
C SER A 46 -7.40 -11.37 -4.57
N GLY A 47 -8.20 -10.62 -3.80
CA GLY A 47 -9.16 -11.13 -2.82
C GLY A 47 -8.58 -11.43 -1.43
N TYR A 48 -7.46 -10.81 -1.06
CA TYR A 48 -7.01 -10.76 0.34
C TYR A 48 -7.80 -9.70 1.10
N GLU A 49 -8.04 -9.95 2.38
CA GLU A 49 -8.74 -9.02 3.28
C GLU A 49 -7.74 -8.41 4.26
N VAL A 50 -7.98 -7.14 4.63
CA VAL A 50 -7.19 -6.47 5.67
C VAL A 50 -7.71 -6.92 7.03
N GLU A 51 -6.80 -7.38 7.88
CA GLU A 51 -7.07 -7.64 9.28
C GLU A 51 -6.93 -6.30 10.04
N GLU A 52 -8.04 -5.81 10.62
CA GLU A 52 -8.10 -4.55 11.41
C GLU A 52 -7.45 -4.69 12.80
#